data_AF-A0A6L9QK25-F1
#
_entry.id   AF-A0A6L9QK25-F1
#
_cell.length_a   1.000
_cell.length_b   1.000
_cell.length_c   1.000
_cell.angle_alpha   90.00
_cell.angle_beta   90.00
_cell.angle_gamma   90.00
#
_symmetry.space_group_name_H-M   'P 1'
#
loop_
_entity.id
_entity.type
_entity.pdbx_description
1 polymer ?
#
loop_
_entity_poly.entity_id
_entity_poly.type
_entity_poly.pdbx_seq_one_letter_code
_entity_poly.pdbx_strand_id
1 'polypeptide(L)'
;RGALLVASGTPVLDGRPPPPAPGDRFAAIMAAFGDVVEDYQACGCHVHVGVPGREAAVAVVNHLRPWLPVLLALSVNSPFDHGRASGHAARRIVEMA
;
A
#
# COMPACT_ATOMS: atom_id res chain seq x y z
N ARG A 1 -18.73 21.76 8.50
CA ARG A 1 -17.36 21.29 8.85
C ARG A 1 -16.83 20.58 7.63
N GLY A 2 -15.69 21.02 7.07
CA GLY A 2 -15.09 20.41 5.88
C GLY A 2 -14.02 19.40 6.26
N ALA A 3 -13.74 18.46 5.36
CA ALA A 3 -12.57 17.59 5.41
C ALA A 3 -11.60 17.99 4.30
N LEU A 4 -10.31 17.73 4.49
CA LEU A 4 -9.27 17.92 3.49
C LEU A 4 -8.54 16.59 3.24
N LEU A 5 -8.03 16.41 2.02
CA LEU A 5 -7.22 15.25 1.67
C LEU A 5 -5.77 15.48 2.09
N VAL A 6 -5.12 14.39 2.50
CA VAL A 6 -3.69 14.37 2.83
C VAL A 6 -3.01 13.32 1.96
N ALA A 7 -1.93 13.71 1.28
CA ALA A 7 -1.14 12.82 0.45
C ALA A 7 -0.11 12.06 1.31
N SER A 8 -0.57 11.02 2.01
CA SER A 8 0.28 10.14 2.84
C SER A 8 0.04 8.69 2.49
N GLY A 9 1.08 7.86 2.57
CA GLY A 9 0.97 6.43 2.27
C GLY A 9 0.39 5.60 3.41
N THR A 10 0.40 6.11 4.64
CA THR A 10 -0.24 5.54 5.85
C THR A 10 -0.95 6.66 6.63
N PRO A 11 -1.88 6.34 7.54
CA PRO A 11 -2.39 7.31 8.51
C PRO A 11 -1.25 7.97 9.31
N VAL A 12 -1.27 9.30 9.42
CA VAL A 12 -0.24 10.06 10.17
C VAL A 12 -0.53 10.09 11.66
N LEU A 13 -1.82 10.11 12.02
CA LEU A 13 -2.30 10.13 13.40
C LEU A 13 -2.84 8.76 13.78
N ASP A 14 -2.79 8.45 15.07
CA ASP A 14 -3.49 7.31 15.62
C ASP A 14 -5.02 7.49 15.53
N GLY A 15 -5.74 6.37 15.43
CA GLY A 15 -7.18 6.39 15.25
C GLY A 15 -7.78 4.99 15.29
N ARG A 16 -9.11 4.95 15.37
CA ARG A 16 -9.83 3.68 15.27
C ARG A 16 -9.62 3.09 13.88
N PRO A 17 -9.32 1.78 13.76
CA PRO A 17 -9.26 1.10 12.48
C PRO A 17 -10.57 1.33 11.68
N PRO A 18 -10.47 1.55 10.37
CA PRO A 18 -11.65 1.71 9.53
C PRO A 18 -12.44 0.40 9.53
N PRO A 19 -13.78 0.46 9.38
CA PRO A 19 -14.55 -0.77 9.19
C PRO A 19 -14.07 -1.49 7.92
N PRO A 20 -14.10 -2.83 7.89
CA PRO A 20 -13.77 -3.60 6.70
C PRO A 20 -14.59 -3.13 5.49
N ALA A 21 -13.98 -3.15 4.32
CA ALA A 21 -14.70 -2.87 3.09
C ALA A 21 -15.82 -3.91 2.88
N PRO A 22 -17.01 -3.48 2.43
CA PRO A 22 -18.15 -4.39 2.30
C PRO A 22 -18.00 -5.35 1.12
N GLY A 23 -18.66 -6.52 1.22
CA GLY A 23 -18.85 -7.47 0.13
C GLY A 23 -18.00 -8.74 0.22
N ASP A 24 -18.44 -9.77 -0.51
CA ASP A 24 -17.93 -11.15 -0.41
C ASP A 24 -16.42 -11.25 -0.67
N ARG A 25 -15.90 -10.45 -1.61
CA ARG A 25 -14.46 -10.40 -1.91
C ARG A 25 -13.63 -10.00 -0.68
N PHE A 26 -14.04 -8.96 0.04
CA PHE A 26 -13.29 -8.48 1.20
C PHE A 26 -13.50 -9.41 2.40
N ALA A 27 -14.70 -9.97 2.56
CA ALA A 27 -14.93 -11.02 3.56
C ALA A 27 -14.00 -12.24 3.33
N ALA A 28 -13.81 -12.66 2.08
CA ALA A 28 -12.87 -13.73 1.74
C ALA A 28 -11.41 -13.36 2.02
N ILE A 29 -11.00 -12.10 1.75
CA ILE A 29 -9.65 -11.60 2.10
C ILE A 29 -9.45 -11.63 3.62
N MET A 30 -10.39 -11.09 4.39
CA MET A 30 -10.32 -11.11 5.85
C MET A 30 -10.25 -12.54 6.40
N ALA A 31 -11.04 -13.47 5.87
CA ALA A 31 -11.00 -14.87 6.28
C ALA A 31 -9.68 -15.58 5.92
N ALA A 32 -9.04 -15.19 4.81
CA ALA A 32 -7.80 -15.80 4.35
C ALA A 32 -6.54 -15.26 5.06
N PHE A 33 -6.53 -13.96 5.39
CA PHE A 33 -5.34 -13.28 5.92
C PHE A 33 -5.44 -12.87 7.38
N GLY A 34 -6.64 -12.86 7.97
CA GLY A 34 -6.84 -12.64 9.41
C GLY A 34 -6.31 -11.30 9.89
N ASP A 35 -5.54 -11.35 10.98
CA ASP A 35 -4.95 -10.22 11.68
C ASP A 35 -3.99 -9.39 10.80
N VAL A 36 -3.32 -10.02 9.82
CA VAL A 36 -2.39 -9.34 8.89
C VAL A 36 -3.05 -8.19 8.12
N VAL A 37 -4.35 -8.27 7.87
CA VAL A 37 -5.10 -7.27 7.06
C VAL A 37 -6.16 -6.52 7.87
N GLU A 38 -6.27 -6.78 9.17
CA GLU A 38 -7.32 -6.22 10.02
C GLU A 38 -7.17 -4.72 10.22
N ASP A 39 -5.95 -4.24 10.44
CA ASP A 39 -5.62 -2.84 10.65
C ASP A 39 -4.76 -2.23 9.54
N TYR A 40 -4.47 -3.00 8.48
CA TYR A 40 -3.64 -2.52 7.39
C TYR A 40 -4.31 -1.36 6.63
N GLN A 41 -3.63 -0.22 6.62
CA GLN A 41 -4.07 0.99 5.94
C GLN A 41 -2.96 1.57 5.08
N ALA A 42 -3.12 1.44 3.76
CA ALA A 42 -2.19 2.04 2.82
C ALA A 42 -2.90 2.83 1.72
N CYS A 43 -2.28 3.94 1.34
CA CYS A 43 -2.56 4.65 0.10
C CYS A 43 -1.36 4.52 -0.85
N GLY A 44 -1.65 4.34 -2.13
CA GLY A 44 -0.64 4.15 -3.17
C GLY A 44 -1.03 4.86 -4.47
N CYS A 45 -0.02 5.22 -5.25
CA CYS A 45 -0.21 5.66 -6.63
C CYS A 45 0.05 4.47 -7.56
N HIS A 46 -0.95 4.08 -8.34
CA HIS A 46 -0.84 2.97 -9.27
C HIS A 46 -0.70 3.50 -10.69
N VAL A 47 0.37 3.09 -11.39
CA VAL A 47 0.63 3.44 -12.78
C VAL A 47 0.33 2.22 -13.65
N HIS A 48 -0.59 2.37 -14.59
CA HIS A 48 -1.00 1.31 -15.52
C HIS A 48 -0.36 1.53 -16.89
N VAL A 49 0.33 0.52 -17.41
CA VAL A 49 1.00 0.57 -18.71
C VAL A 49 0.47 -0.55 -19.61
N GLY A 50 -0.08 -0.20 -20.77
CA GLY A 50 -0.53 -1.17 -21.77
C GLY A 50 0.63 -1.79 -22.54
N VAL A 51 0.57 -3.10 -22.80
CA VAL A 51 1.62 -3.87 -23.49
C VAL A 51 1.01 -4.84 -24.52
N PRO A 52 1.73 -5.23 -25.59
CA PRO A 52 1.16 -5.96 -26.73
C PRO A 52 0.89 -7.47 -26.50
N GLY A 53 0.74 -7.91 -25.26
CA GLY A 53 0.39 -9.31 -24.94
C GLY A 53 1.04 -9.82 -23.66
N ARG A 54 0.79 -11.11 -23.35
CA ARG A 54 1.23 -11.75 -22.11
C ARG A 54 2.75 -11.90 -22.01
N GLU A 55 3.42 -12.30 -23.10
CA GLU A 55 4.89 -12.44 -23.12
C GLU A 55 5.59 -11.11 -22.84
N ALA A 56 5.11 -10.03 -23.48
CA ALA A 56 5.61 -8.68 -23.22
C ALA A 56 5.36 -8.26 -21.76
N ALA A 57 4.21 -8.58 -21.18
CA ALA A 57 3.92 -8.27 -19.77
C ALA A 57 4.91 -8.96 -18.82
N VAL A 58 5.20 -10.25 -19.03
CA VAL A 58 6.18 -10.99 -18.22
C VAL A 58 7.58 -10.40 -18.36
N ALA A 59 8.01 -10.10 -19.59
CA ALA A 59 9.30 -9.48 -19.86
C ALA A 59 9.44 -8.11 -19.17
N VAL A 60 8.40 -7.27 -19.23
CA VAL A 60 8.37 -5.97 -18.57
C VAL A 60 8.45 -6.10 -17.04
N VAL A 61 7.68 -7.00 -16.42
CA VAL A 61 7.73 -7.19 -14.96
C VAL A 61 9.09 -7.71 -14.51
N ASN A 62 9.70 -8.63 -15.27
CA ASN A 62 11.05 -9.11 -14.99
C ASN A 62 12.09 -8.00 -15.11
N HIS A 63 11.95 -7.12 -16.11
CA HIS A 63 12.82 -5.97 -16.29
C HIS A 63 12.65 -4.92 -15.18
N LEU A 64 11.42 -4.70 -14.70
CA LEU A 64 11.13 -3.73 -13.64
C LEU A 64 11.60 -4.18 -12.25
N ARG A 65 11.65 -5.49 -11.98
CA ARG A 65 12.00 -6.05 -10.67
C ARG A 65 13.26 -5.42 -10.02
N PRO A 66 14.42 -5.32 -10.71
CA PRO A 66 15.62 -4.69 -10.12
C PRO A 66 15.46 -3.20 -9.82
N TRP A 67 14.49 -2.51 -10.44
CA TRP A 67 14.24 -1.08 -10.26
C TRP A 67 13.22 -0.77 -9.16
N LEU A 68 12.47 -1.76 -8.67
CA LEU A 68 11.45 -1.55 -7.63
C LEU A 68 12.01 -0.86 -6.37
N PRO A 69 13.21 -1.18 -5.85
CA PRO A 69 13.76 -0.47 -4.70
C PRO A 69 14.02 1.03 -4.97
N VAL A 70 14.47 1.38 -6.19
CA VAL A 70 14.71 2.77 -6.58
C VAL A 70 13.40 3.54 -6.70
N LEU A 71 12.40 2.95 -7.38
CA LEU A 71 11.07 3.55 -7.49
C LEU A 71 10.40 3.72 -6.13
N LEU A 72 10.58 2.76 -5.22
CA LEU A 72 10.13 2.89 -3.83
C LEU A 72 10.85 4.05 -3.13
N ALA A 73 12.18 4.12 -3.20
CA ALA A 73 12.98 5.17 -2.57
C ALA A 73 12.55 6.58 -3.02
N LEU A 74 12.19 6.74 -4.30
CA LEU A 74 11.68 8.01 -4.84
C LEU A 74 10.25 8.36 -4.41
N SER A 75 9.46 7.37 -3.99
CA SER A 75 8.03 7.51 -3.68
C SER A 75 7.69 7.29 -2.21
N VAL A 76 8.69 7.26 -1.33
CA VAL A 76 8.50 7.13 0.12
C VAL A 76 7.69 8.31 0.65
N ASN A 77 6.60 8.04 1.37
CA ASN A 77 5.78 9.08 1.99
C ASN A 77 4.95 8.56 3.17
N SER A 78 5.42 7.50 3.85
CA SER A 78 4.71 6.90 4.97
C SER A 78 5.68 6.67 6.15
N PRO A 79 6.15 7.74 6.81
CA PRO A 79 7.12 7.58 7.90
C PRO A 79 6.49 7.34 9.27
N PHE A 80 5.17 7.47 9.39
CA PHE A 80 4.44 7.34 10.65
C PHE A 80 3.66 6.04 10.74
N ASP A 81 3.49 5.59 11.98
CA ASP A 81 2.67 4.46 12.39
C ASP A 81 2.06 4.74 13.78
N HIS A 82 0.75 4.57 13.94
CA HIS A 82 0.01 4.92 15.17
C HIS A 82 0.42 6.26 15.80
N GLY A 83 0.51 7.32 14.98
CA GLY A 83 0.88 8.66 15.44
C GLY A 83 2.36 8.88 15.78
N ARG A 84 3.24 7.90 15.51
CA ARG A 84 4.66 7.94 15.88
C ARG A 84 5.57 7.70 14.69
N ALA A 85 6.76 8.32 14.69
CA ALA A 85 7.77 8.02 13.69
C ALA A 85 8.18 6.54 13.78
N SER A 86 8.05 5.83 12.67
CA SER A 86 8.26 4.38 12.58
C SER A 86 9.72 3.97 12.38
N GLY A 87 10.62 4.94 12.17
CA GLY A 87 12.01 4.69 11.78
C GLY A 87 12.20 4.28 10.30
N HIS A 88 11.11 4.11 9.55
CA HIS A 88 11.12 3.78 8.12
C HIS A 88 10.59 4.96 7.31
N ALA A 89 11.13 5.20 6.12
CA ALA A 89 10.54 6.19 5.20
C ALA A 89 9.26 5.66 4.51
N ALA A 90 9.16 4.32 4.38
CA ALA A 90 8.10 3.61 3.69
C ALA A 90 7.45 2.52 4.57
N ARG A 91 6.86 2.91 5.72
CA ARG A 91 6.15 2.00 6.63
C ARG A 91 5.19 1.04 5.92
N ARG A 92 4.43 1.52 4.91
CA ARG A 92 3.45 0.73 4.15
C ARG A 92 4.03 -0.51 3.46
N ILE A 93 5.34 -0.56 3.20
CA ILE A 93 6.00 -1.71 2.58
C ILE A 93 6.51 -2.69 3.64
N VAL A 94 6.91 -2.19 4.81
CA VAL A 94 7.51 -3.00 5.88
C VAL A 94 6.44 -3.74 6.69
N GLU A 95 5.22 -3.20 6.76
CA GLU A 95 4.09 -3.83 7.48
C GLU A 95 3.75 -5.23 6.99
N MET A 96 3.99 -5.45 5.70
CA MET A 96 3.58 -6.64 4.97
C MET A 96 4.75 -7.59 4.67
N ALA A 97 5.94 -7.29 5.22
CA ALA A 97 7.16 -8.07 5.05
C ALA A 97 7.42 -8.96 6.27
#